data_AF-A0A7W1HMA4-F1
#
_entry.id   AF-A0A7W1HMA4-F1
#
_cell.length_a   1.000
_cell.length_b   1.000
_cell.length_c   1.000
_cell.angle_alpha   90.00
_cell.angle_beta   90.00
_cell.angle_gamma   90.00
#
_symmetry.space_group_name_H-M   'P 1'
#
loop_
_entity.id
_entity.type
_entity.pdbx_description
1 polymer ?
#
loop_
_entity_poly.entity_id
_entity_poly.type
_entity_poly.pdbx_seq_one_letter_code
_entity_poly.pdbx_strand_id
1 'polypeptide(L)' 'MVAPLDLSGESLRALDFTLPLARRFGARLHYLHVYEGAHQFATRRSGPGSASSSVAIR' A
#
# COMPACT_ATOMS: atom_id res chain seq x y z
N MET A 1 -14.15 -0.43 7.69
CA MET A 1 -13.00 -1.04 8.40
C MET A 1 -11.99 -1.50 7.37
N VAL A 2 -10.70 -1.29 7.61
CA VAL A 2 -9.63 -1.72 6.68
C VAL A 2 -8.72 -2.72 7.40
N ALA A 3 -8.38 -3.82 6.73
CA ALA A 3 -7.43 -4.82 7.19
C ALA A 3 -6.25 -4.90 6.21
N PRO A 4 -5.06 -4.39 6.59
CA PRO A 4 -3.84 -4.54 5.80
C PRO A 4 -3.42 -6.01 5.76
N LEU A 5 -3.01 -6.48 4.59
CA LEU A 5 -2.49 -7.82 4.35
C LEU A 5 -1.15 -7.71 3.63
N ASP A 6 -0.06 -8.02 4.31
CA ASP A 6 1.27 -8.22 3.72
C ASP A 6 1.55 -9.70 3.41
N LEU A 7 0.55 -10.57 3.60
CA LEU A 7 0.60 -12.03 3.41
C LEU A 7 1.57 -12.76 4.38
N SER A 8 2.07 -12.08 5.41
CA SER A 8 2.72 -12.75 6.54
C SER A 8 1.73 -13.64 7.29
N GLY A 9 2.25 -14.62 8.04
CA GLY A 9 1.40 -15.44 8.92
C GLY A 9 0.69 -14.58 9.98
N GLU A 10 1.34 -13.51 10.42
CA GLU A 10 0.82 -12.54 11.39
C GLU A 10 -0.40 -11.78 10.83
N SER A 11 -0.31 -11.25 9.61
CA SER A 11 -1.44 -10.51 9.01
C SER A 11 -2.61 -11.43 8.67
N LEU A 12 -2.35 -12.69 8.32
CA LEU A 12 -3.41 -13.68 8.13
C LEU A 12 -4.11 -14.03 9.45
N ARG A 13 -3.38 -14.21 10.56
CA ARG A 13 -4.00 -14.43 11.88
C ARG A 13 -4.82 -13.23 12.37
N ALA A 14 -4.48 -12.02 11.93
CA ALA A 14 -5.27 -10.83 12.25
C ALA A 14 -6.71 -10.88 11.67
N LEU A 15 -6.96 -11.72 10.66
CA LEU A 15 -8.28 -11.92 10.05
C LEU A 15 -9.30 -12.52 11.03
N ASP A 16 -8.85 -13.38 11.92
CA ASP A 16 -9.68 -14.03 12.93
C ASP A 16 -10.32 -13.00 13.88
N PHE A 17 -9.69 -11.83 14.05
CA PHE A 17 -10.18 -10.75 14.91
C PHE A 17 -10.93 -9.67 14.12
N THR A 18 -10.51 -9.37 12.89
CA THR A 18 -11.10 -8.26 12.11
C THR A 18 -12.52 -8.59 11.62
N LEU A 19 -12.82 -9.84 11.27
CA LEU A 19 -14.16 -10.22 10.82
C LEU A 19 -15.23 -10.11 11.94
N PRO A 20 -15.03 -10.66 13.15
CA PRO A 20 -15.94 -10.44 14.27
C PRO A 20 -16.11 -8.96 14.61
N LEU A 21 -15.02 -8.18 14.52
CA LEU A 21 -15.05 -6.75 14.82
C LEU A 21 -15.88 -5.95 13.81
N ALA A 22 -15.70 -6.24 12.52
CA ALA A 22 -16.52 -5.65 11.45
C ALA A 22 -18.00 -5.96 11.63
N ARG A 23 -18.34 -7.22 11.97
CA ARG A 23 -19.72 -7.65 12.26
C ARG A 23 -20.31 -6.91 13.46
N ARG A 24 -19.55 -6.80 14.57
CA ARG A 24 -19.99 -6.12 15.80
C ARG A 24 -20.38 -4.67 15.56
N PHE A 25 -19.69 -3.99 14.66
CA PHE A 25 -19.93 -2.58 14.36
C PHE A 25 -20.78 -2.35 13.10
N GLY A 26 -21.32 -3.39 12.46
CA GLY A 26 -22.04 -3.26 11.19
C GLY A 26 -21.20 -2.65 10.07
N ALA A 27 -19.88 -2.81 10.13
CA ALA A 27 -18.94 -2.18 9.22
C ALA A 27 -18.63 -3.08 8.02
N ARG A 28 -18.44 -2.47 6.85
CA ARG A 28 -17.84 -3.15 5.69
C ARG A 28 -16.34 -3.35 5.94
N LEU A 29 -15.87 -4.57 5.70
CA LEU A 29 -14.47 -4.94 5.80
C LEU A 29 -13.81 -4.88 4.41
N HIS A 30 -12.72 -4.13 4.30
CA HIS A 30 -11.93 -4.00 3.09
C HIS A 30 -10.52 -4.56 3.33
N TYR A 31 -10.10 -5.52 2.53
CA TYR A 31 -8.73 -6.04 2.55
C TYR A 31 -7.83 -5.21 1.64
N LEU A 32 -6.66 -4.82 2.15
CA LEU A 32 -5.69 -4.01 1.41
C LEU A 32 -4.34 -4.73 1.38
N HIS A 33 -3.90 -5.11 0.18
CA HIS A 33 -2.53 -5.60 -0.04
C HIS A 33 -1.73 -4.51 -0.76
N VAL A 34 -0.60 -4.13 -0.20
CA VAL A 34 0.34 -3.19 -0.82
C VAL A 34 1.53 -4.00 -1.32
N TYR A 35 1.80 -3.88 -2.62
CA TYR A 35 2.99 -4.45 -3.24
C TYR A 35 3.81 -3.31 -3.81
N GLU A 36 5.13 -3.48 -3.83
CA GLU A 36 6.01 -2.54 -4.51
C GLU A 36 5.81 -2.72 -6.02
N GLY A 37 5.27 -1.69 -6.68
CA GLY A 37 5.25 -1.63 -8.14
C GLY A 37 6.65 -1.35 -8.67
N ALA A 38 6.94 -1.74 -9.91
CA ALA A 38 8.14 -1.26 -10.61
C ALA A 38 8.18 0.27 -10.49
N HIS A 39 9.28 0.81 -9.93
CA HIS A 39 9.45 2.24 -9.73
C HIS A 39 9.05 2.96 -11.02
N GLN A 40 7.89 3.62 -11.00
CA GLN A 40 7.53 4.50 -12.09
C GLN A 40 8.42 5.71 -11.91
N PHE A 41 9.58 5.70 -12.58
CA PHE A 41 10.34 6.91 -12.80
C PHE A 41 9.40 7.85 -13.54
N ALA A 42 8.71 8.71 -12.80
CA ALA A 42 7.95 9.78 -13.38
C ALA A 42 8.98 10.65 -14.09
N THR A 43 9.11 10.51 -15.41
CA THR A 43 9.80 11.47 -16.25
C THR A 43 9.00 12.76 -16.16
N ARG A 44 9.28 13.55 -15.12
CA ARG A 44 8.78 14.91 -15.01
C ARG A 44 9.44 15.65 -16.16
N ARG A 45 8.72 15.83 -17.28
CA ARG A 45 9.15 16.71 -18.37
C ARG A 45 9.33 18.10 -17.76
N SER A 46 10.56 18.44 -17.39
CA SER A 46 10.93 19.82 -17.17
C SER A 46 10.71 20.54 -18.50
N GLY A 47 9.97 21.66 -18.45
CA GLY A 47 10.02 22.62 -19.54
C GLY A 47 11.48 23.02 -19.82
N PRO A 48 11.77 23.60 -20.98
CA PRO A 48 13.14 23.92 -21.38
C PRO A 48 13.74 24.86 -20.31
N GLY A 49 14.67 24.33 -19.51
CA GLY A 49 15.35 25.11 -18.46
C GLY A 49 15.69 24.38 -17.14
N SER A 50 15.26 23.15 -16.90
CA SER A 50 15.62 22.43 -15.65
C SER A 50 16.43 21.16 -15.92
N ALA A 51 17.72 21.23 -15.61
CA ALA A 51 18.62 20.08 -15.55
C ALA A 51 18.13 19.14 -14.44
N SER A 52 17.77 17.91 -14.81
CA SER A 52 17.37 16.86 -13.87
C SER A 52 18.60 16.04 -13.51
N SER A 53 19.06 16.12 -12.26
CA SER A 53 19.98 15.14 -11.70
C SER A 53 19.15 14.01 -11.08
N SER A 54 19.31 12.78 -11.57
CA SER A 54 18.78 11.60 -10.90
C SER A 54 19.72 11.24 -9.75
N VAL A 55 19.25 11.38 -8.51
CA VAL A 55 19.91 10.76 -7.36
C VAL A 55 19.33 9.36 -7.22
N ALA A 56 20.12 8.35 -7.58
CA ALA A 56 19.84 6.97 -7.21
C ALA A 56 20.22 6.80 -5.74
N ILE A 57 19.22 6.59 -4.88
CA ILE A 57 19.48 6.16 -3.50
C ILE A 57 19.84 4.66 -3.59
N ARG A 58 21.10 4.36 -3.25
CA ARG A 58 21.65 3.00 -3.16
C ARG A 58 21.13 2.27 -1.93
#